data_AF-A0A370DW53-F1
#
_entry.id   AF-A0A370DW53-F1
#
_cell.length_a   1.000
_cell.length_b   1.000
_cell.length_c   1.000
_cell.angle_alpha   90.00
_cell.angle_beta   90.00
_cell.angle_gamma   90.00
#
_symmetry.space_group_name_H-M   'P 1'
#
loop_
_entity.id
_entity.type
_entity.pdbx_description
1 polymer ?
#
loop_
_entity_poly.entity_id
_entity_poly.type
_entity_poly.pdbx_seq_one_letter_code
_entity_poly.pdbx_strand_id
1 'polypeptide(L)'
;MAGLPAQQMESYIIGRLQKVSWETNVELVSVKPGDGQTVQMFQESLFEVELNAGYFDFFKWLQTIGRDLGFIVIKKYGIQPLGSELNGTYFRINALI
;
A
#
# COMPACT_ATOMS: atom_id res chain seq x y z
N MET A 1 6.86 16.37 6.22
CA MET A 1 6.69 16.76 4.82
C MET A 1 5.72 17.95 4.81
N ALA A 2 6.21 19.19 4.69
CA ALA A 2 5.36 20.38 4.74
C ALA A 2 5.38 21.07 3.37
N GLY A 3 4.22 21.20 2.73
CA GLY A 3 4.05 22.12 1.59
C GLY A 3 3.61 21.54 0.23
N LEU A 4 3.39 20.23 0.08
CA LEU A 4 2.79 19.72 -1.15
C LEU A 4 1.25 19.87 -1.08
N PRO A 5 0.60 20.45 -2.11
CA PRO A 5 -0.86 20.39 -2.24
C PRO A 5 -1.35 18.94 -2.14
N ALA A 6 -2.51 18.70 -1.54
CA ALA A 6 -3.04 17.35 -1.27
C ALA A 6 -2.95 16.41 -2.48
N GLN A 7 -3.33 16.90 -3.67
CA GLN A 7 -3.26 16.14 -4.93
C GLN A 7 -1.82 15.74 -5.34
N GLN A 8 -0.82 16.57 -5.03
CA GLN A 8 0.59 16.24 -5.30
C GLN A 8 1.10 15.20 -4.31
N MET A 9 0.61 15.22 -3.07
CA MET A 9 0.92 14.19 -2.08
C MET A 9 0.32 12.84 -2.49
N GLU A 10 -0.95 12.81 -2.91
CA GLU A 10 -1.60 11.61 -3.43
C GLU A 10 -0.84 11.02 -4.61
N SER A 11 -0.55 11.85 -5.62
CA SER A 11 0.21 11.41 -6.80
C SER A 11 1.60 10.88 -6.44
N TYR A 12 2.28 11.52 -5.49
CA TYR A 12 3.57 11.08 -4.98
C TYR A 12 3.47 9.71 -4.30
N ILE A 13 2.49 9.52 -3.42
CA ILE A 13 2.29 8.26 -2.69
C ILE A 13 1.94 7.14 -3.67
N ILE A 14 1.00 7.36 -4.60
CA ILE A 14 0.63 6.38 -5.64
C ILE A 14 1.87 5.98 -6.45
N GLY A 15 2.70 6.95 -6.87
CA GLY A 15 3.93 6.68 -7.61
C GLY A 15 4.94 5.84 -6.82
N ARG A 16 5.05 6.06 -5.50
CA ARG A 16 5.91 5.24 -4.63
C ARG A 16 5.35 3.85 -4.41
N LEU A 17 4.04 3.69 -4.19
CA LEU A 17 3.38 2.39 -4.09
C LEU A 17 3.61 1.57 -5.37
N GLN A 18 3.48 2.18 -6.55
CA GLN A 18 3.76 1.53 -7.83
C GLN A 18 5.23 1.09 -7.93
N LYS A 19 6.17 1.99 -7.60
CA LYS A 19 7.60 1.70 -7.65
C LYS A 19 7.98 0.52 -6.74
N VAL A 20 7.53 0.52 -5.48
CA VAL A 20 7.83 -0.56 -4.53
C VAL A 20 7.21 -1.88 -4.98
N SER A 21 6.03 -1.85 -5.58
CA SER A 21 5.36 -3.04 -6.13
C SER A 21 6.23 -3.71 -7.20
N TRP A 22 6.82 -2.94 -8.12
CA TRP A 22 7.78 -3.47 -9.09
C TRP A 22 9.06 -4.03 -8.46
N GLU A 23 9.63 -3.35 -7.46
CA GLU A 23 10.87 -3.79 -6.79
C GLU A 23 10.72 -5.08 -5.95
N THR A 24 9.48 -5.43 -5.63
CA THR A 24 9.15 -6.56 -4.75
C THR A 24 8.31 -7.64 -5.42
N ASN A 25 8.12 -7.59 -6.74
CA ASN A 25 7.31 -8.54 -7.51
C ASN A 25 5.86 -8.65 -7.02
N VAL A 26 5.30 -7.53 -6.53
CA VAL A 26 3.90 -7.43 -6.13
C VAL A 26 3.10 -6.79 -7.26
N GLU A 27 1.95 -7.35 -7.59
CA GLU A 27 1.02 -6.72 -8.53
C GLU A 27 0.14 -5.72 -7.77
N LEU A 28 0.28 -4.44 -8.10
CA LEU A 28 -0.60 -3.37 -7.59
C LEU A 28 -1.86 -3.31 -8.44
N VAL A 29 -2.95 -3.90 -7.96
CA VAL A 29 -4.22 -4.03 -8.69
C VAL A 29 -4.98 -2.70 -8.69
N SER A 30 -5.09 -2.06 -7.53
CA SER A 30 -5.72 -0.75 -7.42
C SER A 30 -5.19 0.07 -6.25
N VAL A 31 -5.25 1.40 -6.39
CA VAL A 31 -5.04 2.37 -5.32
C VAL A 31 -6.16 3.38 -5.37
N LYS A 32 -6.88 3.56 -4.26
CA LYS A 32 -7.92 4.59 -4.13
C LYS A 32 -7.56 5.51 -2.95
N PRO A 33 -7.24 6.79 -3.21
CA PRO A 33 -7.04 7.75 -2.14
C PRO A 33 -8.38 8.05 -1.45
N GLY A 34 -8.30 8.37 -0.16
CA GLY A 34 -9.41 8.82 0.65
C GLY A 34 -8.95 9.74 1.77
N ASP A 35 -9.87 10.52 2.29
CA ASP A 35 -9.61 11.38 3.45
C ASP A 35 -9.81 10.60 4.75
N GLY A 36 -8.83 10.67 5.63
CA GLY A 36 -8.92 10.12 6.98
C GLY A 36 -9.43 11.14 7.99
N GLN A 37 -9.28 10.81 9.28
CA GLN A 37 -9.69 11.72 10.33
C GLN A 37 -8.65 12.84 10.50
N THR A 38 -9.13 14.05 10.79
CA THR A 38 -8.27 15.12 11.27
C THR A 38 -8.00 14.89 12.75
N VAL A 39 -6.76 14.53 13.09
CA VAL A 39 -6.30 14.36 14.47
C VAL A 39 -5.44 15.56 14.84
N GLN A 40 -5.98 16.46 15.65
CA GLN A 40 -5.35 17.72 16.04
C GLN A 40 -4.98 18.58 14.82
N MET A 41 -3.68 18.73 14.54
CA MET A 41 -3.11 19.49 13.42
C MET A 41 -2.74 18.60 12.22
N PHE A 42 -3.00 17.28 12.29
CA PHE A 42 -2.68 16.33 11.24
C PHE A 42 -3.94 15.87 10.52
N GLN A 43 -3.92 15.94 9.19
CA GLN A 43 -4.91 15.29 8.34
C GLN A 43 -4.34 13.96 7.87
N GLU A 44 -5.03 12.87 8.19
CA GLU A 44 -4.67 11.56 7.66
C GLU A 44 -5.02 11.47 6.18
N SER A 45 -4.08 11.02 5.36
CA SER A 45 -4.34 10.58 4.00
C SER A 45 -4.44 9.06 4.01
N LEU A 46 -5.58 8.54 3.56
CA LEU A 46 -5.83 7.11 3.52
C LEU A 46 -5.69 6.61 2.09
N PHE A 47 -5.16 5.39 1.95
CA PHE A 47 -5.11 4.71 0.66
C PHE A 47 -5.67 3.30 0.81
N GLU A 48 -6.75 3.02 0.11
CA GLU A 48 -7.21 1.64 -0.10
C GLU A 48 -6.38 1.03 -1.23
N VAL A 49 -5.70 -0.06 -0.92
CA VAL A 49 -4.76 -0.74 -1.81
C VAL A 49 -5.21 -2.17 -2.01
N GLU A 50 -5.28 -2.60 -3.27
CA GLU A 50 -5.48 -4.01 -3.63
C GLU A 50 -4.21 -4.52 -4.31
N LEU A 51 -3.72 -5.67 -3.82
CA LEU A 51 -2.47 -6.29 -4.24
C LEU A 51 -2.70 -7.77 -4.55
N ASN A 52 -1.98 -8.30 -5.53
CA ASN A 52 -1.78 -9.74 -5.67
C ASN A 52 -0.30 -10.07 -5.43
N ALA A 53 -0.02 -10.98 -4.51
CA ALA A 53 1.36 -11.34 -4.16
C ALA A 53 1.46 -12.70 -3.47
N GLY A 54 2.65 -13.27 -3.52
CA GLY A 54 3.07 -14.30 -2.55
C GLY A 54 3.26 -13.67 -1.17
N TYR A 55 3.14 -14.49 -0.11
CA TYR A 55 3.23 -14.00 1.28
C TYR A 55 4.54 -13.25 1.58
N PHE A 56 5.69 -13.82 1.16
CA PHE A 56 6.99 -13.21 1.44
C PHE A 56 7.26 -11.95 0.61
N ASP A 57 6.77 -11.91 -0.63
CA ASP A 57 6.84 -10.72 -1.47
C ASP A 57 6.00 -9.58 -0.89
N PHE A 58 4.79 -9.89 -0.43
CA PHE A 58 3.95 -8.94 0.31
C PHE A 58 4.62 -8.44 1.60
N PHE A 59 5.23 -9.33 2.37
CA PHE A 59 5.96 -8.93 3.57
C PHE A 59 7.14 -7.99 3.25
N LYS A 60 7.90 -8.30 2.20
CA LYS A 60 8.99 -7.43 1.71
C LYS A 60 8.46 -6.09 1.21
N TRP A 61 7.31 -6.08 0.55
CA TRP A 61 6.61 -4.87 0.11
C TRP A 61 6.30 -3.98 1.31
N LEU A 62 5.65 -4.51 2.37
CA LEU A 62 5.35 -3.79 3.61
C LEU A 62 6.60 -3.16 4.27
N GLN A 63 7.72 -3.90 4.31
CA GLN A 63 8.97 -3.37 4.86
C GLN A 63 9.56 -2.25 4.00
N THR A 64 9.37 -2.33 2.68
CA THR A 64 9.93 -1.36 1.74
C THR A 64 9.12 -0.07 1.74
N ILE A 65 7.78 -0.14 1.68
CA ILE A 65 6.95 1.07 1.79
C ILE A 65 7.15 1.80 3.12
N GLY A 66 7.25 1.11 4.26
CA GLY A 66 7.53 1.76 5.56
C GLY A 66 8.88 2.48 5.60
N ARG A 67 9.86 2.04 4.80
CA ARG A 67 11.14 2.75 4.64
C ARG A 67 11.03 3.95 3.70
N ASP A 68 10.26 3.81 2.63
CA ASP A 68 10.19 4.75 1.52
C ASP A 68 9.27 5.95 1.77
N LEU A 69 8.15 5.73 2.45
CA LEU A 69 7.14 6.75 2.76
C LEU A 69 7.21 7.21 4.24
N GLY A 70 7.99 6.51 5.07
CA GLY A 70 8.11 6.80 6.49
C GLY A 70 6.97 6.15 7.29
N PHE A 71 6.37 6.92 8.20
CA PHE A 71 5.37 6.39 9.12
C PHE A 71 4.05 6.07 8.39
N ILE A 72 3.78 4.77 8.18
CA ILE A 72 2.53 4.23 7.61
C ILE A 72 1.85 3.36 8.67
N VAL A 73 0.52 3.39 8.72
CA VAL A 73 -0.26 2.53 9.61
C VAL A 73 -1.27 1.74 8.79
N ILE A 74 -1.17 0.41 8.81
CA ILE A 74 -2.21 -0.46 8.25
C ILE A 74 -3.40 -0.44 9.22
N LYS A 75 -4.49 0.23 8.85
CA LYS A 75 -5.70 0.34 9.68
C LYS A 75 -6.58 -0.89 9.59
N LYS A 76 -6.69 -1.47 8.40
CA LYS A 76 -7.50 -2.66 8.11
C LYS A 76 -6.84 -3.45 7.00
N TYR A 77 -6.94 -4.77 7.06
CA TYR A 77 -6.49 -5.62 5.97
C TYR A 77 -7.32 -6.90 5.86
N GLY A 78 -7.32 -7.47 4.66
CA GLY A 78 -7.86 -8.79 4.36
C GLY A 78 -6.89 -9.52 3.43
N ILE A 79 -6.77 -10.84 3.62
CA ILE A 79 -5.93 -11.70 2.81
C ILE A 79 -6.79 -12.90 2.39
N GLN A 80 -6.87 -13.14 1.09
CA GLN A 80 -7.67 -14.20 0.50
C GLN A 80 -6.81 -14.97 -0.50
N PRO A 81 -6.82 -16.32 -0.49
CA PRO A 81 -6.09 -17.08 -1.49
C PRO A 81 -6.74 -16.86 -2.87
N LEU A 82 -5.92 -16.59 -3.89
CA LEU A 82 -6.35 -16.55 -5.29
C LEU A 82 -6.22 -17.91 -5.97
N GLY A 83 -5.37 -18.77 -5.42
CA GLY A 83 -5.08 -20.11 -5.94
C GLY A 83 -3.74 -20.60 -5.40
N SER A 84 -3.50 -21.90 -5.52
CA SER A 84 -2.16 -22.47 -5.36
C SER A 84 -1.60 -22.77 -6.73
N GLU A 85 -0.52 -22.08 -7.10
CA GLU A 85 0.29 -22.47 -8.24
C GLU A 85 1.40 -23.43 -7.79
N LEU A 86 2.03 -24.12 -8.74
CA LEU A 86 3.09 -25.10 -8.48
C LEU A 86 4.28 -24.53 -7.67
N ASN A 87 4.42 -23.20 -7.61
CA ASN A 87 5.51 -22.48 -6.93
C ASN A 87 5.09 -21.71 -5.66
N GLY A 88 3.82 -21.81 -5.22
CA GLY A 88 3.35 -21.15 -4.00
C GLY A 88 1.89 -20.71 -4.04
N THR A 89 1.38 -20.30 -2.88
CA THR A 89 0.04 -19.71 -2.76
C THR A 89 0.13 -18.21 -3.02
N TYR A 90 -0.65 -17.74 -4.00
CA TYR A 90 -0.84 -16.32 -4.25
C TYR A 90 -2.07 -15.82 -3.49
N PHE A 91 -1.96 -14.62 -2.97
CA PHE A 91 -3.02 -13.99 -2.20
C PHE A 91 -3.45 -12.68 -2.85
N ARG A 92 -4.76 -12.45 -2.84
CA ARG A 92 -5.33 -11.11 -2.95
C ARG A 92 -5.27 -10.49 -1.57
N ILE A 93 -4.62 -9.34 -1.47
CA ILE A 93 -4.54 -8.56 -0.25
C ILE A 93 -5.24 -7.23 -0.49
N ASN A 94 -6.16 -6.90 0.41
CA ASN A 94 -6.78 -5.58 0.47
C ASN A 94 -6.33 -4.90 1.77
N ALA A 95 -5.78 -3.70 1.69
CA ALA A 95 -5.26 -2.97 2.84
C ALA A 95 -5.71 -1.51 2.81
N LEU A 96 -6.06 -0.96 3.97
CA LEU A 96 -6.23 0.46 4.19
C LEU A 96 -4.98 0.96 4.93
N ILE A 97 -4.15 1.73 4.24
CA ILE A 97 -2.90 2.30 4.76
C ILE A 97 -2.97 3.82 4.92
#